data_AF-A0A2X4V1J2-F1
#
_entry.id   AF-A0A2X4V1J2-F1
#
_cell.length_a   1.000
_cell.length_b   1.000
_cell.length_c   1.000
_cell.angle_alpha   90.00
_cell.angle_beta   90.00
_cell.angle_gamma   90.00
#
_symmetry.space_group_name_H-M   'P 1'
#
loop_
_entity.id
_entity.type
_entity.pdbx_description
1 polymer ?
#
loop_
_entity_poly.entity_id
_entity_poly.type
_entity_poly.pdbx_seq_one_letter_code
_entity_poly.pdbx_strand_id
1 'polypeptide(L)' 'MVSFGNASGPVTGVDLALLNQKGSLYVTRPSLNGYVTNRAELQFASNELFSLIGSGAIKVDVKRRAKICAGRCATCA' A
#
# COMPACT_ATOMS: atom_id res chain seq x y z
N MET A 1 -3.89 13.48 5.46
CA MET A 1 -2.93 12.99 4.45
C MET A 1 -2.31 11.69 4.94
N VAL A 2 -2.11 10.70 4.07
CA VAL A 2 -1.61 9.36 4.45
C VAL A 2 -0.32 9.07 3.71
N SER A 3 0.77 8.82 4.44
CA SER A 3 2.06 8.46 3.86
C SER A 3 2.38 7.00 4.15
N PHE A 4 2.16 6.13 3.16
CA PHE A 4 2.26 4.67 3.32
C PHE A 4 3.50 4.03 2.65
N GLY A 5 4.25 4.78 1.84
CA GLY A 5 5.41 4.27 1.08
C GLY A 5 6.54 5.29 0.93
N ASN A 6 7.73 4.81 0.55
CA ASN A 6 8.96 5.59 0.39
C ASN A 6 9.66 5.31 -0.95
N ALA A 7 8.91 5.16 -2.04
CA ALA A 7 9.47 4.82 -3.36
C ALA A 7 10.54 5.84 -3.83
N SER A 8 10.41 7.11 -3.44
CA SER A 8 11.36 8.19 -3.73
C SER A 8 12.40 8.41 -2.63
N GLY A 9 12.41 7.58 -1.58
CA GLY A 9 13.22 7.78 -0.37
C GLY A 9 12.38 8.17 0.86
N PRO A 10 12.97 8.10 2.07
CA PRO A 10 12.29 8.41 3.32
C PRO A 10 12.03 9.90 3.49
N VAL A 11 10.83 10.26 3.98
CA VAL A 11 10.52 11.62 4.41
C VAL A 11 11.11 11.84 5.81
N THR A 12 11.99 12.82 5.96
CA THR A 12 12.63 13.20 7.23
C THR A 12 12.37 14.67 7.57
N GLY A 13 12.51 15.05 8.84
CA GLY A 13 12.47 16.46 9.26
C GLY A 13 11.09 17.15 9.18
N VAL A 14 10.00 16.42 9.45
CA VAL A 14 8.65 17.02 9.48
C VAL A 14 8.46 17.81 10.77
N ASP A 15 8.28 19.13 10.64
CA ASP A 15 7.88 20.02 11.74
C ASP A 15 6.36 19.96 11.96
N LEU A 16 5.93 19.64 13.18
CA LEU A 16 4.51 19.57 13.56
C LEU A 16 3.84 20.95 13.56
N ALA A 17 4.59 22.03 13.79
CA ALA A 17 4.04 23.38 13.71
C ALA A 17 3.56 23.73 12.30
N LEU A 18 4.20 23.16 11.27
CA LEU A 18 3.79 23.32 9.88
C LEU A 18 2.39 22.73 9.62
N LEU A 19 2.01 21.66 10.34
CA LEU A 19 0.68 21.06 10.20
C LEU A 19 -0.40 22.01 10.71
N ASN A 20 -0.12 22.75 11.79
CA ASN A 20 -1.03 23.77 12.30
C ASN A 20 -1.14 24.96 11.33
N GLN A 21 0.00 25.47 10.83
CA GLN A 21 0.04 26.58 9.87
C GLN A 21 -0.67 26.27 8.55
N LYS A 22 -0.68 25.00 8.12
CA LYS A 22 -1.37 24.56 6.90
C LYS A 22 -2.86 24.24 7.12
N GLY A 23 -3.43 24.66 8.25
CA GLY A 23 -4.86 24.49 8.55
C GLY A 23 -5.15 23.26 9.40
N SER A 24 -4.35 23.04 10.45
CA SER A 24 -4.54 21.98 11.44
C SER A 24 -4.69 20.58 10.82
N LEU A 25 -3.73 20.23 9.95
CA LEU A 25 -3.77 19.00 9.17
C LEU A 25 -3.36 17.76 9.98
N TYR A 26 -3.97 16.62 9.63
CA TYR A 26 -3.58 15.32 10.15
C TYR A 26 -2.68 14.58 9.16
N VAL A 27 -1.60 14.00 9.69
CA VAL A 27 -0.69 13.11 8.96
C VAL A 27 -0.55 11.78 9.69
N THR A 28 -0.64 10.67 8.95
CA THR A 28 -0.45 9.33 9.50
C THR A 28 0.51 8.52 8.64
N ARG A 29 1.23 7.60 9.29
CA ARG A 29 2.21 6.71 8.68
C ARG A 29 1.78 5.24 8.87
N PRO A 30 0.76 4.76 8.14
CA PRO A 30 0.23 3.42 8.34
C PRO A 30 1.14 2.34 7.75
N SER A 31 1.06 1.14 8.31
CA SER A 31 1.60 -0.09 7.76
C SER A 31 0.49 -1.15 7.70
N LEU A 32 0.59 -2.13 6.80
CA LEU A 32 -0.43 -3.17 6.66
C LEU A 32 -0.68 -3.92 7.98
N ASN A 33 0.38 -4.22 8.72
CA ASN A 33 0.31 -4.93 10.00
C ASN A 33 -0.44 -4.13 11.09
N GLY A 34 -0.57 -2.80 10.93
CA GLY A 34 -1.38 -1.99 11.83
C GLY A 34 -2.89 -2.03 11.54
N TYR A 35 -3.29 -2.52 10.36
CA TYR A 35 -4.70 -2.60 9.91
C TYR A 35 -5.23 -4.02 9.82
N VAL A 36 -4.35 -4.99 9.57
CA VAL A 36 -4.69 -6.42 9.51
C VAL A 36 -3.89 -7.12 10.60
N THR A 37 -4.49 -7.23 11.78
CA THR A 37 -3.84 -7.76 12.99
C THR A 37 -4.14 -9.24 13.21
N ASN A 38 -5.27 -9.72 12.69
CA ASN A 38 -5.74 -11.08 12.90
C ASN A 38 -6.33 -11.71 11.63
N ARG A 39 -6.57 -13.03 11.69
CA ARG A 39 -7.06 -13.83 10.58
C ARG A 39 -8.43 -13.38 10.07
N ALA A 40 -9.32 -12.96 10.98
CA ALA A 40 -10.68 -12.56 10.64
C ALA A 40 -10.68 -11.24 9.84
N GLU A 41 -9.90 -10.25 10.27
CA GLU A 41 -9.69 -8.99 9.54
C GLU A 41 -9.10 -9.23 8.16
N LEU A 42 -8.11 -10.13 8.06
CA LEU A 42 -7.53 -10.51 6.78
C LEU A 42 -8.58 -11.11 5.84
N GLN A 43 -9.42 -12.02 6.34
CA GLN A 43 -10.47 -12.66 5.56
C GLN A 43 -11.51 -11.65 5.10
N PHE A 44 -11.95 -10.76 6.00
CA PHE A 44 -12.90 -9.71 5.68
C PHE A 44 -12.40 -8.81 4.54
N ALA A 45 -11.20 -8.24 4.70
CA ALA A 45 -10.61 -7.37 3.69
C ALA A 45 -10.36 -8.09 2.35
N SER A 46 -9.93 -9.36 2.40
CA SER A 46 -9.70 -10.17 1.19
C SER A 46 -11.01 -10.45 0.45
N ASN A 47 -12.07 -10.82 1.18
CA ASN A 47 -13.38 -11.11 0.59
C ASN A 47 -13.96 -9.87 -0.10
N GLU A 48 -13.85 -8.70 0.53
CA GLU A 48 -14.29 -7.44 -0.07
C GLU A 48 -13.51 -7.14 -1.36
N LEU A 49 -12.18 -7.25 -1.33
CA LEU A 49 -11.33 -7.04 -2.51
C LEU A 49 -11.70 -7.99 -3.65
N PHE A 50 -11.84 -9.29 -3.38
CA PHE A 50 -12.16 -10.27 -4.42
C PHE A 50 -13.59 -10.13 -4.94
N SER A 51 -14.54 -9.70 -4.11
CA SER A 51 -15.89 -9.38 -4.56
C SER A 51 -15.89 -8.21 -5.55
N LEU A 52 -15.13 -7.15 -5.27
CA LEU A 52 -14.99 -5.99 -6.16
C LEU A 52 -14.31 -6.37 -7.49
N ILE A 53 -13.33 -7.27 -7.47
CA ILE A 53 -12.73 -7.82 -8.70
C ILE A 53 -13.75 -8.65 -9.47
N GLY A 54 -14.48 -9.55 -8.80
CA GLY A 54 -15.51 -10.39 -9.41
C GLY A 54 -16.68 -9.60 -10.01
N SER A 55 -17.04 -8.47 -9.40
CA SER A 55 -18.05 -7.53 -9.93
C SER A 55 -17.57 -6.71 -11.13
N GLY A 56 -16.27 -6.71 -11.42
CA GLY A 56 -15.66 -5.89 -12.46
C GLY A 56 -15.43 -4.42 -12.08
N ALA A 57 -15.74 -4.02 -10.84
CA ALA A 57 -15.45 -2.68 -10.31
C ALA A 57 -13.93 -2.41 -10.23
N ILE A 58 -13.13 -3.46 -9.96
CA ILE A 58 -11.67 -3.41 -10.01
C ILE A 58 -11.18 -4.32 -11.13
N LYS A 59 -10.49 -3.73 -12.12
CA LYS A 59 -9.86 -4.48 -13.22
C LYS A 59 -8.36 -4.60 -12.96
N VAL A 60 -7.87 -5.82 -12.85
CA VAL A 60 -6.44 -6.12 -12.64
C VAL A 60 -5.84 -6.56 -13.96
N ASP A 61 -4.91 -5.76 -14.50
CA ASP A 61 -4.15 -6.09 -15.71
C ASP A 61 -2.76 -6.63 -15.35
N VAL A 62 -2.44 -7.84 -15.84
CA VAL A 62 -1.18 -8.53 -15.56
C VAL A 62 -0.22 -8.28 -16.71
N LYS A 63 0.58 -7.21 -16.58
CA LYS A 63 1.50 -6.74 -17.64
C LYS A 63 2.75 -7.60 -17.83
N ARG A 64 3.27 -8.23 -16.78
CA ARG A 64 4.54 -8.98 -16.82
C ARG A 64 4.43 -10.28 -16.05
N ARG A 65 4.70 -11.40 -16.73
CA ARG A 65 4.86 -12.72 -16.13
C ARG A 65 6.34 -13.07 -16.11
N ALA A 66 6.97 -12.98 -14.95
CA ALA A 66 8.35 -13.44 -14.75
C ALA A 66 8.34 -14.91 -14.33
N LYS A 67 9.25 -15.72 -14.90
CA LYS A 67 9.49 -17.08 -14.40
C LYS A 67 10.16 -16.98 -13.03
N ILE A 68 9.70 -17.77 -12.08
CA ILE A 68 10.31 -17.81 -10.76
C ILE A 68 11.70 -18.44 -10.89
N CYS A 69 12.74 -17.62 -10.80
CA CYS A 69 14.13 -18.04 -10.76
C CYS A 69 14.66 -17.70 -9.38
N ALA A 70 15.43 -18.60 -8.76
CA ALA A 70 16.00 -18.42 -7.43
C ALA A 70 17.14 -17.38 -7.46
N GLY A 71 16.81 -16.10 -7.69
CA GLY A 71 17.77 -15.00 -7.82
C GLY A 71 17.26 -13.84 -8.68
N ARG A 72 17.99 -12.71 -8.70
CA ARG A 72 17.58 -11.45 -9.35
C ARG A 72 17.07 -11.68 -10.77
N CYS A 73 15.76 -11.51 -10.96
CA CYS A 73 15.13 -11.46 -12.27
C CYS A 73 14.19 -10.25 -12.33
N ALA A 74 14.74 -9.09 -12.71
CA ALA A 74 13.95 -7.93 -13.10
C ALA A 74 13.59 -8.00 -14.60
N THR A 75 14.44 -8.64 -15.40
CA THR A 75 14.26 -9.04 -16.80
C THR A 75 15.43 -9.97 -17.07
N CYS A 76 15.22 -11.26 -17.37
CA CYS A 76 16.28 -12.02 -18.04
C CYS A 76 16.47 -11.41 -19.43
N ALA A 77 17.52 -10.60 -19.57
CA ALA A 77 18.25 -10.36 -20.81
C ALA A 77 19.67 -10.88 -20.58
#